data_AF-A0A969SN93-F1
#
_entry.id   AF-A0A969SN93-F1
#
_cell.length_a   1.000
_cell.length_b   1.000
_cell.length_c   1.000
_cell.angle_alpha   90.00
_cell.angle_beta   90.00
_cell.angle_gamma   90.00
#
_symmetry.space_group_name_H-M   'P 1'
#
loop_
_entity.id
_entity.type
_entity.pdbx_description
1 polymer ?
#
loop_
_entity_poly.entity_id
_entity_poly.type
_entity_poly.pdbx_seq_one_letter_code
_entity_poly.pdbx_strand_id
1 'polypeptide(L)'
;MKSIPLIGFVTIFSIGLSMYYVKASSPEAWAKHLQEVTSSCIRVSGLRNARSAGKIIIFGDDVGYDVLMIKGNYPQPHMKNRVGQMLCLFNRRTRKANISEADGILNK
;
A
#
# COMPACT_ATOMS: atom_id res chain seq x y z
N MET A 1 -5.10 73.33 20.15
CA MET A 1 -3.98 72.75 20.94
C MET A 1 -4.55 72.02 22.15
N LYS A 2 -4.52 70.69 22.14
CA LYS A 2 -4.59 69.86 23.35
C LYS A 2 -3.86 68.56 23.05
N SER A 3 -2.89 68.27 23.91
CA SER A 3 -1.81 67.31 23.70
C SER A 3 -2.22 65.88 24.02
N ILE A 4 -1.52 64.96 23.34
CA ILE A 4 -1.58 63.49 23.35
C ILE A 4 -1.36 62.90 24.77
N PRO A 5 -1.89 61.69 25.06
CA PRO A 5 -0.92 60.66 25.44
C PRO A 5 -1.08 59.39 24.60
N LEU A 6 0.09 58.97 24.15
CA LEU A 6 0.44 57.78 23.42
C LEU A 6 0.46 56.62 24.42
N ILE A 7 -0.66 55.92 24.54
CA ILE A 7 -0.78 54.62 25.20
C ILE A 7 -1.17 53.67 24.05
N GLY A 8 -0.29 52.93 23.39
CA GLY A 8 0.77 52.11 23.97
C GLY A 8 0.13 50.90 24.63
N PHE A 9 -0.16 49.85 23.85
CA PHE A 9 0.04 48.42 24.19
C PHE A 9 -0.74 47.50 23.21
N VAL A 10 -0.01 47.00 22.22
CA VAL A 10 -0.01 45.60 21.75
C VAL A 10 -1.37 44.91 21.61
N THR A 11 -1.93 44.93 20.41
CA THR A 11 -2.91 43.92 19.97
C THR A 11 -2.24 42.54 19.93
N ILE A 12 -2.42 41.73 20.97
CA ILE A 12 -2.09 40.31 20.96
C ILE A 12 -3.12 39.62 20.06
N PHE A 13 -2.80 39.51 18.76
CA PHE A 13 -3.51 38.60 17.86
C PHE A 13 -2.96 37.20 18.11
N SER A 14 -3.51 36.52 19.11
CA SER A 14 -3.22 35.11 19.39
C SER A 14 -3.69 34.28 18.20
N ILE A 15 -2.81 34.07 17.21
CA ILE A 15 -2.97 33.04 16.20
C ILE A 15 -2.88 31.71 16.95
N GLY A 16 -4.04 31.18 17.34
CA GLY A 16 -4.14 29.86 17.92
C GLY A 16 -3.53 28.85 16.95
N LEU A 17 -2.42 28.25 17.37
CA LEU A 17 -1.79 27.11 16.70
C LEU A 17 -2.83 25.99 16.58
N SER A 18 -3.50 25.91 15.44
CA SER A 18 -4.31 24.76 15.07
C SER A 18 -3.41 23.53 15.11
N MET A 19 -3.63 22.65 16.08
CA MET A 19 -2.95 21.36 16.17
C MET A 19 -3.27 20.56 14.92
N TYR A 20 -2.36 20.57 13.95
CA TYR A 20 -2.41 19.67 12.82
C TYR A 20 -2.13 18.27 13.35
N TYR A 21 -3.19 17.51 13.65
CA TYR A 21 -3.07 16.08 13.84
C TYR A 21 -2.58 15.49 12.51
N VAL A 22 -1.29 15.17 12.43
CA VAL A 22 -0.76 14.31 11.38
C VAL A 22 -1.37 12.93 11.62
N LYS A 23 -2.51 12.67 10.97
CA LYS A 23 -3.17 11.37 11.03
C LYS A 23 -2.38 10.44 10.11
N ALA A 24 -1.49 9.64 10.69
CA ALA A 24 -1.02 8.44 10.03
C ALA A 24 -2.23 7.54 9.69
N SER A 25 -2.11 6.71 8.65
CA SER A 25 -3.13 5.72 8.33
C SER A 25 -3.47 4.86 9.55
N SER A 26 -4.77 4.64 9.80
CA SER A 26 -5.21 3.84 10.94
C SER A 26 -4.86 2.36 10.75
N PRO A 27 -4.76 1.56 11.83
CA PRO A 27 -4.55 0.12 11.73
C PRO A 27 -5.59 -0.58 10.83
N GLU A 28 -6.84 -0.13 10.87
CA GLU A 28 -7.94 -0.68 10.06
C GLU A 28 -7.75 -0.34 8.58
N ALA A 29 -7.29 0.88 8.26
CA ALA A 29 -6.97 1.27 6.90
C ALA A 29 -5.83 0.42 6.32
N TRP A 30 -4.80 0.15 7.13
CA TRP A 30 -3.72 -0.76 6.78
C TRP A 30 -4.22 -2.19 6.53
N ALA A 31 -5.00 -2.75 7.46
CA ALA A 31 -5.54 -4.09 7.32
C ALA A 31 -6.39 -4.25 6.05
N LYS A 32 -7.27 -3.28 5.79
CA LYS A 32 -8.10 -3.26 4.57
C LYS A 32 -7.25 -3.20 3.30
N HIS A 33 -6.20 -2.38 3.29
CA HIS A 33 -5.28 -2.27 2.17
C HIS A 33 -4.54 -3.59 1.91
N LEU A 34 -3.95 -4.21 2.94
CA LEU A 34 -3.24 -5.49 2.81
C LEU A 34 -4.16 -6.63 2.32
N GLN A 35 -5.41 -6.64 2.78
CA GLN A 35 -6.43 -7.58 2.30
C GLN A 35 -6.74 -7.36 0.82
N GLU A 36 -6.84 -6.11 0.37
CA GLU A 36 -7.10 -5.79 -1.04
C GLU A 36 -5.94 -6.19 -1.95
N VAL A 37 -4.70 -5.93 -1.54
CA VAL A 37 -3.49 -6.39 -2.25
C VAL A 37 -3.54 -7.91 -2.40
N THR A 38 -3.74 -8.63 -1.29
CA THR A 38 -3.75 -10.10 -1.26
C THR A 38 -4.84 -10.67 -2.16
N SER A 39 -6.08 -10.20 -1.99
CA SER A 39 -7.23 -10.70 -2.76
C SER A 39 -7.12 -10.39 -4.25
N SER A 40 -6.63 -9.19 -4.61
CA SER A 40 -6.43 -8.81 -6.00
C SER A 40 -5.35 -9.66 -6.67
N CYS A 41 -4.22 -9.88 -5.99
CA CYS A 41 -3.13 -10.72 -6.48
C CYS A 41 -3.53 -12.18 -6.64
N ILE A 42 -4.23 -12.76 -5.65
CA ILE A 42 -4.76 -14.13 -5.74
C ILE A 42 -5.69 -14.26 -6.94
N ARG A 43 -6.63 -13.32 -7.11
CA ARG A 43 -7.61 -13.32 -8.20
C ARG A 43 -6.95 -13.31 -9.58
N VAL A 44 -5.92 -12.49 -9.79
CA VAL A 44 -5.26 -12.39 -11.11
C VAL A 44 -4.20 -13.47 -11.34
N SER A 45 -3.78 -14.21 -10.31
CA SER A 45 -2.72 -15.22 -10.43
C SER A 45 -3.08 -16.40 -11.34
N GLY A 46 -4.37 -16.72 -11.47
CA GLY A 46 -4.83 -17.89 -12.23
C GLY A 46 -4.42 -19.25 -11.65
N LEU A 47 -3.79 -19.28 -10.48
CA LEU A 47 -3.35 -20.53 -9.83
C LEU A 47 -4.51 -21.18 -9.06
N ARG A 48 -4.54 -22.51 -9.04
CA ARG A 48 -5.40 -23.28 -8.12
C ARG A 48 -4.78 -23.27 -6.72
N ASN A 49 -5.62 -23.26 -5.69
CA ASN A 49 -5.18 -23.22 -4.28
C ASN A 49 -4.19 -22.08 -4.01
N ALA A 50 -4.37 -20.96 -4.71
CA ALA A 50 -3.51 -19.79 -4.65
C ALA A 50 -3.53 -19.18 -3.25
N ARG A 51 -2.34 -18.88 -2.74
CA ARG A 51 -2.14 -18.22 -1.44
C ARG A 51 -0.91 -17.34 -1.48
N SER A 52 -0.84 -16.38 -0.56
CA SER A 52 0.36 -15.58 -0.37
C SER A 52 1.55 -16.47 0.01
N ALA A 53 2.71 -16.15 -0.56
CA ALA A 53 3.99 -16.80 -0.32
C ALA A 53 4.97 -15.79 0.29
N GLY A 54 4.69 -15.36 1.51
CA GLY A 54 5.47 -14.36 2.24
C GLY A 54 4.67 -13.11 2.60
N LYS A 55 5.40 -12.07 3.00
CA LYS A 55 4.83 -10.77 3.37
C LYS A 55 4.67 -9.88 2.13
N ILE A 56 3.74 -8.93 2.20
CA ILE A 56 3.63 -7.85 1.21
C ILE A 56 4.83 -6.91 1.40
N ILE A 57 5.51 -6.59 0.30
CA ILE A 57 6.56 -5.57 0.25
C ILE A 57 5.93 -4.28 -0.24
N ILE A 58 6.00 -3.22 0.56
CA ILE A 58 5.38 -1.92 0.28
C ILE A 58 6.49 -0.99 -0.18
N PHE A 59 6.47 -0.58 -1.45
CA PHE A 59 7.42 0.41 -1.93
C PHE A 59 6.98 1.84 -1.55
N GLY A 60 7.93 2.77 -1.56
CA GLY A 60 7.66 4.19 -1.35
C GLY A 60 6.61 4.74 -2.32
N ASP A 61 6.02 5.88 -1.97
CA ASP A 61 4.99 6.54 -2.77
C ASP A 61 5.50 7.03 -4.13
N ASP A 62 6.81 7.24 -4.27
CA ASP A 62 7.51 7.54 -5.51
C ASP A 62 7.41 6.39 -6.53
N VAL A 63 7.43 5.14 -6.05
CA VAL A 63 7.21 3.95 -6.87
C VAL A 63 5.71 3.65 -7.00
N GLY A 64 4.98 3.66 -5.88
CA GLY A 64 3.52 3.53 -5.85
C GLY A 64 2.97 2.10 -6.04
N TYR A 65 3.81 1.08 -5.82
CA TYR A 65 3.43 -0.33 -5.92
C TYR A 65 3.63 -1.09 -4.61
N ASP A 66 2.77 -2.09 -4.40
CA ASP A 66 3.01 -3.14 -3.43
C ASP A 66 3.28 -4.44 -4.18
N VAL A 67 4.17 -5.27 -3.63
CA VAL A 67 4.61 -6.51 -4.24
C VAL A 67 4.26 -7.68 -3.34
N LEU A 68 3.70 -8.73 -3.94
CA LEU A 68 3.33 -9.94 -3.24
C LEU A 68 3.65 -11.16 -4.10
N MET A 69 4.39 -12.11 -3.53
CA MET A 69 4.55 -13.43 -4.14
C MET A 69 3.31 -14.27 -3.83
N ILE A 70 2.77 -14.93 -4.85
CA ILE A 70 1.67 -15.90 -4.75
C ILE A 70 2.23 -17.28 -5.10
N LYS A 71 1.77 -18.31 -4.41
CA LYS A 71 2.08 -19.72 -4.70
C LYS A 71 0.79 -20.52 -4.80
N GLY A 72 0.77 -21.50 -5.69
CA GLY A 72 -0.37 -22.37 -5.94
C GLY A 72 0.00 -23.45 -6.93
N ASN A 73 -0.99 -24.00 -7.62
CA ASN A 73 -0.78 -25.01 -8.66
C ASN A 73 -1.25 -24.50 -10.01
N TYR A 74 -0.47 -24.74 -11.06
CA TYR A 74 -0.87 -24.44 -12.43
C TYR A 74 -2.12 -25.24 -12.82
N PRO A 75 -3.21 -24.59 -13.29
CA PRO A 75 -4.39 -25.32 -13.77
C PRO A 75 -4.18 -26.03 -15.10
N GLN A 76 -3.16 -25.66 -15.87
CA GLN A 76 -2.92 -26.19 -17.21
C GLN A 76 -2.59 -27.70 -17.16
N PRO A 77 -3.27 -28.56 -17.94
CA PRO A 77 -3.06 -30.02 -17.87
C PRO A 77 -1.61 -30.46 -18.15
N HIS A 78 -0.94 -29.80 -19.10
CA HIS A 78 0.45 -30.12 -19.45
C HIS A 78 1.46 -29.81 -18.33
N MET A 79 1.07 -28.97 -17.37
CA MET A 79 1.90 -28.65 -16.20
C MET A 79 1.79 -29.70 -15.09
N LYS A 80 0.96 -30.74 -15.24
CA LYS A 80 0.84 -31.88 -14.30
C LYS A 80 0.66 -31.43 -12.84
N ASN A 81 -0.17 -30.42 -12.61
CA ASN A 81 -0.42 -29.84 -11.27
C ASN A 81 0.85 -29.32 -10.57
N ARG A 82 1.88 -28.95 -11.33
CA ARG A 82 3.12 -28.38 -10.82
C ARG A 82 2.82 -27.16 -9.95
N VAL A 83 3.56 -27.06 -8.85
CA VAL A 83 3.54 -25.89 -7.99
C VAL A 83 4.16 -24.71 -8.74
N GLY A 84 3.39 -23.63 -8.87
CA GLY A 84 3.81 -22.39 -9.51
C GLY A 84 3.91 -21.24 -8.50
N GLN A 85 4.73 -20.26 -8.85
CA GLN A 85 4.96 -19.01 -8.14
C GLN A 85 4.73 -17.85 -9.11
N MET A 86 4.06 -16.84 -8.59
CA MET A 86 3.69 -15.65 -9.34
C MET A 86 4.08 -14.41 -8.55
N LEU A 87 4.80 -13.48 -9.19
CA LEU A 87 5.07 -12.17 -8.63
C LEU A 87 3.93 -11.22 -9.00
N CYS A 88 3.26 -10.67 -8.00
CA CYS A 88 2.19 -9.70 -8.19
C CYS A 88 2.70 -8.28 -7.90
N LEU A 89 2.37 -7.35 -8.79
CA LEU A 89 2.51 -5.91 -8.60
C LEU A 89 1.12 -5.29 -8.47
N PHE A 90 0.80 -4.76 -7.29
CA PHE A 90 -0.42 -4.00 -7.03
C PHE A 90 -0.14 -2.50 -7.11
N ASN A 91 -0.73 -1.83 -8.09
CA ASN A 91 -0.59 -0.38 -8.24
C ASN A 91 -1.56 0.35 -7.29
N ARG A 92 -1.04 1.06 -6.28
CA ARG A 92 -1.87 1.68 -5.23
C ARG A 92 -2.82 2.75 -5.76
N ARG A 93 -2.42 3.46 -6.82
CA ARG A 93 -3.21 4.54 -7.45
C ARG A 93 -4.40 4.00 -8.25
N THR A 94 -4.16 2.99 -9.07
CA THR A 94 -5.18 2.43 -9.99
C THR A 94 -5.94 1.25 -9.39
N ARG A 95 -5.49 0.72 -8.25
CA ARG A 95 -6.00 -0.50 -7.60
C ARG A 95 -5.95 -1.75 -8.49
N LYS A 96 -5.07 -1.75 -9.50
CA LYS A 96 -4.88 -2.87 -10.44
C LYS A 96 -3.73 -3.76 -10.00
N ALA A 97 -3.96 -5.07 -10.02
CA ALA A 97 -2.93 -6.09 -9.85
C ALA A 97 -2.46 -6.60 -11.22
N ASN A 98 -1.15 -6.71 -11.39
CA ASN A 98 -0.51 -7.31 -12.55
C ASN A 98 0.35 -8.48 -12.07
N ILE A 99 0.38 -9.56 -12.83
CA ILE A 99 1.04 -10.81 -12.44
C ILE A 99 2.11 -11.19 -13.47
N SER A 100 3.22 -11.74 -13.02
CA SER A 100 4.21 -12.41 -13.85
C SER A 100 4.63 -13.71 -13.20
N GLU A 101 4.93 -14.72 -14.01
CA GLU A 101 5.53 -15.97 -13.53
C GLU A 101 6.88 -15.69 -12.86
N ALA A 102 7.14 -16.42 -11.77
CA ALA A 102 8.28 -16.18 -10.88
C ALA A 102 8.98 -17.47 -10.41
N ASP A 103 8.75 -18.60 -11.08
CA ASP A 103 9.28 -19.92 -10.70
C ASP A 103 10.81 -19.95 -10.59
N GLY A 104 11.52 -19.09 -11.34
CA GLY A 104 13.00 -19.00 -11.32
C GLY A 104 13.59 -17.91 -10.41
N ILE A 105 12.78 -17.12 -9.71
CA ILE A 105 13.29 -15.98 -8.92
C ILE A 105 13.93 -16.44 -7.61
N LEU A 106 13.35 -17.47 -6.98
CA LEU A 106 13.82 -18.02 -5.72
C LEU A 106 14.44 -19.39 -5.99
N ASN A 107 15.54 -19.44 -6.75
CA ASN A 107 16.35 -20.65 -6.83
C ASN A 107 16.87 -20.97 -5.43
N LYS A 108 16.37 -22.07 -4.87
CA LYS A 108 17.06 -22.81 -3.81
C LYS A 108 17.83 -23.95 -4.44
#